data_AF-A0A316Z1X2-F1
#
_entry.id   AF-A0A316Z1X2-F1
#
_cell.length_a   1.000
_cell.length_b   1.000
_cell.length_c   1.000
_cell.angle_alpha   90.00
_cell.angle_beta   90.00
_cell.angle_gamma   90.00
#
_symmetry.space_group_name_H-M   'P 1'
#
loop_
_entity.id
_entity.type
_entity.pdbx_description
1 polymer ?
#
loop_
_entity_poly.entity_id
_entity_poly.type
_entity_poly.pdbx_seq_one_letter_code
_entity_poly.pdbx_strand_id
1 'polypeptide(L)'
;MAARQLHSTFTRLASSWPKDPLRPNAQMGRAIQAFADETFLATPASASKLPDPQPPLPDVAAAPERDFKQLSAADEGAARAALEALQAIQEGKASKQHPTPDKILRPASNKDYYSRLTATIDKAAAGQDVSPSFGERFRLFLGGRR
;
A
#
# COMPACT_ATOMS: atom_id res chain seq x y z
N MET A 1 -8.61 23.81 -11.38
CA MET A 1 -9.19 23.47 -10.06
C MET A 1 -9.24 21.98 -9.76
N ALA A 2 -9.33 21.09 -10.77
CA ALA A 2 -9.43 19.64 -10.54
C ALA A 2 -8.18 19.00 -9.93
N ALA A 3 -6.97 19.46 -10.28
CA ALA A 3 -5.71 18.84 -9.81
C ALA A 3 -5.57 18.81 -8.28
N ARG A 4 -5.88 19.93 -7.60
CA ARG A 4 -5.83 20.02 -6.13
C ARG A 4 -6.87 19.12 -5.46
N GLN A 5 -8.07 19.04 -6.03
CA GLN A 5 -9.12 18.15 -5.53
C GLN A 5 -8.71 16.69 -5.67
N LEU A 6 -8.24 16.28 -6.86
CA LEU A 6 -7.72 14.93 -7.10
C LEU A 6 -6.56 14.60 -6.18
N HIS A 7 -5.57 15.49 -6.04
CA HIS A 7 -4.46 15.29 -5.12
C HIS A 7 -4.93 15.02 -3.68
N SER A 8 -5.89 15.81 -3.19
CA SER A 8 -6.43 15.62 -1.84
C SER A 8 -7.18 14.28 -1.68
N THR A 9 -7.91 13.83 -2.71
CA THR A 9 -8.64 12.56 -2.65
C THR A 9 -7.67 11.37 -2.69
N PHE A 10 -6.64 11.42 -3.54
CA PHE A 10 -5.57 10.43 -3.57
C PHE A 10 -4.80 10.38 -2.24
N THR A 11 -4.49 11.54 -1.64
CA THR A 11 -3.83 11.61 -0.34
C THR A 11 -4.68 11.00 0.77
N ARG A 12 -6.00 11.28 0.76
CA ARG A 12 -6.94 10.66 1.71
C ARG A 12 -7.01 9.14 1.51
N LEU A 13 -7.07 8.68 0.26
CA LEU A 13 -7.08 7.26 -0.09
C LEU A 13 -5.79 6.55 0.34
N ALA A 14 -4.64 7.18 0.12
CA ALA A 14 -3.34 6.70 0.58
C ALA A 14 -3.30 6.53 2.09
N SER A 15 -3.87 7.48 2.85
CA SER A 15 -3.90 7.43 4.31
C SER A 15 -4.83 6.36 4.89
N SER A 16 -5.89 6.00 4.16
CA SER A 16 -6.83 4.95 4.56
C SER A 16 -6.39 3.56 4.10
N TRP A 17 -5.29 3.45 3.35
CA TRP A 17 -4.81 2.18 2.84
C TRP A 17 -4.25 1.30 3.99
N PRO A 18 -4.58 0.00 4.02
CA PRO A 18 -4.08 -0.89 5.07
C PRO A 18 -2.55 -0.97 5.06
N LYS A 19 -1.97 -1.09 6.25
CA LYS A 19 -0.54 -1.33 6.44
C LYS A 19 -0.21 -2.78 6.09
N ASP A 20 0.85 -2.98 5.31
CA ASP A 20 1.39 -4.31 5.00
C ASP A 20 2.50 -4.67 6.00
N PRO A 21 2.27 -5.57 6.97
CA PRO A 21 3.28 -5.94 7.96
C PRO A 21 4.38 -6.84 7.39
N LEU A 22 4.13 -7.55 6.29
CA LEU A 22 5.12 -8.42 5.65
C LEU A 22 6.15 -7.61 4.86
N ARG A 23 5.76 -6.42 4.38
CA ARG A 23 6.60 -5.56 3.56
C ARG A 23 6.64 -4.15 4.13
N PRO A 24 7.34 -3.93 5.26
CA PRO A 24 7.42 -2.61 5.90
C PRO A 24 7.97 -1.52 4.96
N ASN A 25 8.84 -1.91 4.02
CA ASN A 25 9.47 -0.99 3.06
C ASN A 25 8.66 -0.77 1.77
N ALA A 26 7.61 -1.56 1.49
CA ALA A 26 6.83 -1.48 0.25
C ALA A 26 5.33 -1.27 0.56
N GLN A 27 5.01 -0.12 1.15
CA GLN A 27 3.63 0.23 1.52
C GLN A 27 2.89 0.84 0.33
N MET A 28 1.74 0.27 -0.03
CA MET A 28 0.92 0.76 -1.15
C MET A 28 0.45 2.21 -0.92
N GLY A 29 0.05 2.58 0.30
CA GLY A 29 -0.32 3.96 0.62
C GLY A 29 0.80 4.97 0.29
N ARG A 30 2.07 4.61 0.52
CA ARG A 30 3.22 5.46 0.14
C ARG A 30 3.35 5.59 -1.37
N ALA A 31 3.14 4.50 -2.12
CA ALA A 31 3.18 4.53 -3.58
C ALA A 31 2.07 5.42 -4.16
N ILE A 32 0.84 5.32 -3.62
CA ILE A 32 -0.29 6.17 -4.02
C ILE A 32 0.01 7.64 -3.73
N GLN A 33 0.58 7.94 -2.55
CA GLN A 33 0.95 9.30 -2.19
C GLN A 33 2.06 9.85 -3.10
N ALA A 34 3.12 9.07 -3.36
CA ALA A 34 4.20 9.46 -4.25
C ALA A 34 3.68 9.74 -5.67
N PHE A 35 2.81 8.87 -6.19
CA PHE A 35 2.15 9.08 -7.48
C PHE A 35 1.34 10.39 -7.50
N ALA A 36 0.57 10.68 -6.44
CA ALA A 36 -0.21 11.91 -6.35
C ALA A 36 0.69 13.15 -6.35
N ASP A 37 1.77 13.11 -5.58
CA ASP A 37 2.73 14.21 -5.50
C ASP A 37 3.42 14.43 -6.86
N GLU A 38 3.87 13.38 -7.54
CA GLU A 38 4.51 13.46 -8.86
C GLU A 38 3.55 13.96 -9.95
N THR A 39 2.29 13.51 -9.93
CA THR A 39 1.33 13.80 -11.00
C THR A 39 0.74 15.19 -10.88
N PHE A 40 0.44 15.63 -9.65
CA PHE A 40 -0.38 16.83 -9.41
C PHE A 40 0.42 18.03 -8.92
N LEU A 41 1.58 17.85 -8.29
CA LEU A 41 2.40 18.98 -7.85
C LEU A 41 3.29 19.46 -8.99
N ALA A 42 3.44 20.77 -9.10
CA ALA A 42 4.48 21.33 -9.93
C ALA A 42 5.83 21.09 -9.23
N THR A 43 6.73 20.35 -9.85
CA THR A 43 8.11 20.29 -9.37
C THR A 43 8.71 21.69 -9.52
N PRO A 44 9.17 22.35 -8.44
CA PRO A 44 9.86 23.63 -8.59
C PRO A 44 11.17 23.35 -9.33
N ALA A 45 11.30 23.88 -10.54
CA ALA A 45 12.48 23.72 -11.40
C ALA A 45 13.76 24.41 -10.86
N SER A 46 13.88 24.67 -9.56
CA SER A 46 15.02 25.35 -8.95
C SER A 46 15.13 25.08 -7.46
N ALA A 47 15.78 23.96 -7.10
CA ALA A 47 16.42 23.80 -5.78
C ALA A 47 17.87 23.31 -5.92
N SER A 48 18.48 23.52 -7.09
CA SER A 48 19.92 23.37 -7.30
C SER A 48 20.50 24.72 -7.71
N LYS A 49 20.43 25.70 -6.81
CA LYS A 49 21.41 26.77 -6.77
C LYS A 49 21.80 26.95 -5.31
N LEU A 50 23.08 26.68 -5.04
CA LEU A 50 23.75 26.76 -3.75
C LEU A 50 23.38 28.07 -3.01
N PRO A 51 22.91 28.04 -1.75
CA PRO A 51 22.76 29.25 -0.93
C PRO A 51 24.05 29.54 -0.15
N ASP A 52 24.52 30.79 -0.20
CA ASP A 52 25.46 31.37 0.77
C ASP A 52 24.93 31.22 2.22
N PRO A 53 25.81 31.12 3.24
CA PRO A 53 25.39 30.92 4.61
C PRO A 53 24.92 32.25 5.24
N GLN A 54 23.62 32.35 5.54
CA GLN A 54 23.09 33.39 6.40
C GLN A 54 22.39 32.76 7.62
N PRO A 55 22.79 33.08 8.87
CA PRO A 55 22.16 32.55 10.07
C PRO A 55 20.79 33.22 10.36
N PRO A 56 19.95 32.56 11.19
CA PRO A 56 18.49 32.68 11.14
C PRO A 56 17.95 33.72 12.13
N LEU A 57 16.67 34.08 12.02
CA LEU A 57 15.70 34.24 13.13
C LEU A 57 14.29 34.65 12.58
N PRO A 58 13.22 34.54 13.39
CA PRO A 58 12.04 33.74 13.09
C PRO A 58 10.81 34.56 12.69
N ASP A 59 9.89 33.99 11.92
CA ASP A 59 8.45 34.08 12.16
C ASP A 59 7.63 33.27 11.15
N VAL A 60 6.51 32.74 11.64
CA VAL A 60 5.39 32.04 10.95
C VAL A 60 5.74 30.83 10.07
N ALA A 61 5.47 29.65 10.63
CA ALA A 61 5.25 28.40 9.91
C ALA A 61 4.04 28.50 8.96
N ALA A 62 4.18 29.22 7.85
CA ALA A 62 3.33 29.06 6.68
C ALA A 62 3.75 27.74 6.03
N ALA A 63 2.88 26.73 6.09
CA ALA A 63 3.04 25.54 5.28
C ALA A 63 3.26 25.99 3.82
N PRO A 64 4.27 25.45 3.10
CA PRO A 64 4.56 25.90 1.75
C PRO A 64 3.30 25.72 0.91
N GLU A 65 2.78 26.81 0.34
CA GLU A 65 1.71 26.72 -0.64
C GLU A 65 2.25 25.87 -1.79
N ARG A 66 1.75 24.64 -1.92
CA ARG A 66 2.22 23.72 -2.95
C ARG A 66 1.62 24.16 -4.27
N ASP A 67 2.47 24.45 -5.24
CA ASP A 67 2.04 24.74 -6.60
C ASP A 67 1.49 23.47 -7.26
N PHE A 68 0.36 23.60 -7.96
CA PHE A 68 -0.31 22.49 -8.64
C PHE A 68 -0.15 22.60 -10.16
N LYS A 69 0.09 21.47 -10.81
CA LYS A 69 0.15 21.37 -12.27
C LYS A 69 -1.23 21.60 -12.88
N GLN A 70 -1.27 22.26 -14.05
CA GLN A 70 -2.46 22.27 -14.90
C GLN A 70 -2.58 20.92 -15.62
N LEU A 71 -3.66 20.19 -15.38
CA LEU A 71 -3.92 18.89 -16.01
C LEU A 71 -4.67 19.07 -17.33
N SER A 72 -4.40 18.20 -18.30
CA SER A 72 -5.23 18.08 -19.49
C SER A 72 -6.52 17.31 -19.18
N ALA A 73 -7.56 17.48 -20.00
CA ALA A 73 -8.82 16.74 -19.83
C ALA A 73 -8.62 15.21 -19.90
N ALA A 74 -7.65 14.74 -20.70
CA ALA A 74 -7.32 13.33 -20.79
C ALA A 74 -6.67 12.81 -19.49
N ASP A 75 -5.74 13.57 -18.92
CA ASP A 75 -5.07 13.22 -17.66
C ASP A 75 -6.06 13.20 -16.50
N GLU A 76 -6.99 14.16 -16.46
CA GLU A 76 -8.07 14.17 -15.46
C GLU A 76 -8.96 12.94 -15.57
N GLY A 77 -9.32 12.52 -16.79
CA GLY A 77 -10.12 11.32 -17.03
C GLY A 77 -9.41 10.06 -16.55
N ALA A 78 -8.13 9.90 -16.91
CA ALA A 78 -7.30 8.78 -16.47
C ALA A 78 -7.13 8.74 -14.94
N ALA A 79 -6.90 9.89 -14.30
CA ALA A 79 -6.77 9.99 -12.85
C ALA A 79 -8.06 9.60 -12.12
N ARG A 80 -9.23 9.98 -12.65
CA ARG A 80 -10.53 9.58 -12.08
C ARG A 80 -10.78 8.08 -12.21
N ALA A 81 -10.48 7.49 -13.37
CA ALA A 81 -10.60 6.05 -13.56
C ALA A 81 -9.65 5.26 -12.65
N ALA A 82 -8.42 5.75 -12.46
CA ALA A 82 -7.46 5.15 -11.51
C ALA A 82 -7.96 5.23 -10.07
N LEU A 83 -8.55 6.37 -9.67
CA LEU A 83 -9.14 6.53 -8.34
C LEU A 83 -10.28 5.53 -8.11
N GLU A 84 -11.20 5.38 -9.07
CA GLU A 84 -12.29 4.41 -8.99
C GLU A 84 -11.76 2.98 -8.87
N ALA A 85 -10.75 2.62 -9.66
CA ALA A 85 -10.13 1.30 -9.61
C ALA A 85 -9.49 1.03 -8.23
N LEU A 86 -8.77 2.00 -7.67
CA LEU A 86 -8.17 1.86 -6.34
C LEU A 86 -9.24 1.72 -5.25
N GLN A 87 -10.34 2.48 -5.32
CA GLN A 87 -11.46 2.33 -4.39
C GLN A 87 -12.10 0.94 -4.50
N ALA A 88 -12.31 0.44 -5.72
CA ALA A 88 -12.88 -0.89 -5.94
C ALA A 88 -11.98 -2.01 -5.37
N ILE A 89 -10.65 -1.84 -5.44
CA ILE A 89 -9.68 -2.76 -4.82
C ILE A 89 -9.78 -2.67 -3.29
N GLN A 90 -9.78 -1.46 -2.73
CA GLN A 90 -9.85 -1.25 -1.28
C GLN A 90 -11.13 -1.84 -0.67
N GLU A 91 -12.26 -1.69 -1.36
CA GLU A 91 -13.55 -2.24 -0.94
C GLU A 91 -13.69 -3.74 -1.16
N GLY A 92 -12.70 -4.37 -1.81
CA GLY A 92 -12.73 -5.79 -2.15
C GLY A 92 -13.87 -6.16 -3.09
N LYS A 93 -14.28 -5.25 -3.99
CA LYS A 93 -15.46 -5.43 -4.87
C LYS A 93 -15.36 -6.72 -5.70
N ALA A 94 -14.18 -7.02 -6.25
CA ALA A 94 -13.94 -8.25 -7.00
C ALA A 94 -14.13 -9.52 -6.16
N SER A 95 -13.65 -9.51 -4.91
CA SER A 95 -13.83 -10.64 -3.98
C SER A 95 -15.29 -10.85 -3.60
N LYS A 96 -16.09 -9.77 -3.53
CA LYS A 96 -17.53 -9.83 -3.27
C LYS A 96 -18.32 -10.35 -4.48
N GLN A 97 -17.92 -9.92 -5.68
CA GLN A 97 -18.57 -10.33 -6.94
C GLN A 97 -18.30 -11.80 -7.29
N HIS A 98 -17.11 -12.29 -6.95
CA HIS A 98 -16.68 -13.66 -7.23
C HIS A 98 -16.25 -14.35 -5.93
N PRO A 99 -17.21 -14.76 -5.06
CA PRO A 99 -16.89 -15.44 -3.83
C PRO A 99 -16.20 -16.77 -4.14
N THR A 100 -15.08 -17.02 -3.45
CA THR A 100 -14.31 -18.25 -3.64
C THR A 100 -15.01 -19.40 -2.89
N PRO A 101 -15.37 -20.51 -3.55
CA PRO A 101 -16.03 -21.63 -2.88
C PRO A 101 -15.10 -22.29 -1.85
N ASP A 102 -15.67 -22.71 -0.73
CA ASP A 102 -14.95 -23.23 0.43
C ASP A 102 -14.11 -24.49 0.11
N LYS A 103 -14.51 -25.22 -0.94
CA LYS A 103 -13.77 -26.37 -1.48
C LYS A 103 -12.39 -26.01 -2.04
N ILE A 104 -12.21 -24.78 -2.54
CA ILE A 104 -10.90 -24.29 -3.01
C ILE A 104 -10.02 -23.90 -1.81
N LEU A 105 -10.64 -23.33 -0.77
CA LEU A 105 -9.95 -22.96 0.48
C LEU A 105 -9.60 -24.17 1.35
N ARG A 106 -10.18 -25.35 1.08
CA ARG A 106 -9.97 -26.58 1.84
C ARG A 106 -9.76 -27.75 0.89
N PRO A 107 -8.56 -27.89 0.29
CA PRO A 107 -8.28 -28.97 -0.64
C PRO A 107 -8.43 -30.32 0.07
N ALA A 108 -8.92 -31.33 -0.66
CA ALA A 108 -9.17 -32.66 -0.10
C ALA A 108 -7.89 -33.32 0.47
N SER A 109 -6.72 -32.97 -0.08
CA SER A 109 -5.42 -33.46 0.38
C SER A 109 -5.00 -32.92 1.75
N ASN A 110 -5.40 -31.69 2.11
CA ASN A 110 -5.08 -31.08 3.39
C ASN A 110 -6.07 -29.95 3.72
N LYS A 111 -7.07 -30.27 4.55
CA LYS A 111 -8.12 -29.33 4.95
C LYS A 111 -7.61 -28.15 5.78
N ASP A 112 -6.44 -28.27 6.41
CA ASP A 112 -5.84 -27.25 7.28
C ASP A 112 -4.73 -26.46 6.58
N TYR A 113 -4.49 -26.66 5.28
CA TYR A 113 -3.34 -26.07 4.61
C TYR A 113 -3.33 -24.54 4.70
N TYR A 114 -4.41 -23.89 4.26
CA TYR A 114 -4.48 -22.44 4.24
C TYR A 114 -4.58 -21.83 5.64
N SER A 115 -5.20 -22.51 6.60
CA SER A 115 -5.25 -22.04 8.00
C SER A 115 -3.86 -22.07 8.67
N ARG A 116 -3.05 -23.10 8.37
CA ARG A 116 -1.64 -23.12 8.80
C ARG A 116 -0.84 -22.02 8.12
N LEU A 117 -1.04 -21.80 6.82
CA LEU A 117 -0.36 -20.77 6.06
C LEU A 117 -0.66 -19.35 6.60
N THR A 118 -1.93 -19.03 6.88
CA THR A 118 -2.30 -17.74 7.46
C THR A 118 -1.67 -17.57 8.84
N ALA A 119 -1.73 -18.60 9.70
CA ALA A 119 -1.10 -18.55 11.02
C ALA A 119 0.42 -18.34 10.94
N THR A 120 1.11 -18.94 9.96
CA THR A 120 2.54 -18.70 9.76
C THR A 120 2.84 -17.28 9.26
N ILE A 121 1.97 -16.73 8.40
CA ILE A 121 2.07 -15.35 7.91
C ILE A 121 1.89 -14.37 9.07
N ASP A 122 0.90 -14.59 9.94
CA ASP A 122 0.64 -13.73 11.09
C ASP A 122 1.79 -13.73 12.10
N LYS A 123 2.39 -14.90 12.35
CA LYS A 123 3.60 -15.03 13.17
C LYS A 123 4.79 -14.26 12.57
N ALA A 124 5.00 -14.40 11.27
CA ALA A 124 6.06 -13.69 10.55
C ALA A 124 5.85 -12.16 10.63
N ALA A 125 4.62 -11.70 10.43
CA ALA A 125 4.21 -10.30 10.56
C ALA A 125 4.44 -9.76 11.98
N ALA A 126 4.29 -10.60 13.01
CA ALA A 126 4.57 -10.27 14.40
C ALA A 126 6.08 -10.32 14.76
N GLY A 127 6.96 -10.65 13.81
CA GLY A 127 8.40 -10.79 14.04
C GLY A 127 8.81 -12.06 14.79
N GLN A 128 7.93 -13.06 14.86
CA GLN A 128 8.24 -14.35 15.47
C GLN A 128 8.97 -15.26 14.48
N ASP A 129 9.88 -16.10 14.96
CA ASP A 129 10.57 -17.09 14.13
C ASP A 129 9.55 -18.10 13.57
N VAL A 130 9.54 -18.21 12.24
CA VAL A 130 8.64 -19.07 11.46
C VAL A 130 9.29 -20.43 11.17
N SER A 131 10.54 -20.61 11.60
CA SER A 131 11.28 -21.85 11.41
C SER A 131 10.58 -22.98 12.17
N PRO A 132 10.12 -24.04 11.49
CA PRO A 132 9.53 -25.17 12.19
C PRO A 132 10.56 -25.77 13.14
N SER A 133 10.12 -26.05 14.36
CA SER A 133 10.92 -26.73 15.38
C SER A 133 11.52 -28.01 14.81
N PHE A 134 12.69 -28.43 15.29
CA PHE A 134 13.33 -29.69 14.88
C PHE A 134 12.35 -30.88 14.97
N GLY A 135 11.48 -30.90 15.97
CA GLY A 135 10.43 -31.92 16.12
C GLY A 135 9.30 -31.84 15.07
N GLU A 136 8.94 -30.64 14.62
CA GLU A 136 7.95 -30.45 13.54
C GLU A 136 8.52 -30.84 12.18
N ARG A 137 9.79 -30.48 11.92
CA ARG A 137 10.53 -30.92 10.73
C ARG A 137 10.61 -32.44 10.66
N PHE A 138 10.92 -33.09 11.78
CA PHE A 138 10.99 -34.55 11.87
C PHE A 138 9.61 -35.20 11.62
N ARG A 139 8.53 -34.63 12.15
CA ARG A 139 7.16 -35.12 11.97
C ARG A 139 6.61 -34.93 10.55
N LEU A 140 7.01 -33.86 9.85
CA LEU A 140 6.70 -33.63 8.43
C LEU A 140 7.45 -34.59 7.51
N PHE A 141 8.68 -34.97 7.86
CA PHE A 141 9.52 -35.86 7.06
C PHE A 141 9.23 -37.36 7.27
N LEU A 142 8.80 -37.77 8.47
CA LEU A 142 8.53 -39.17 8.82
C LEU A 142 7.04 -39.58 8.78
N GLY A 143 6.16 -38.75 8.21
CA GLY A 143 4.82 -39.19 7.81
C GLY A 143 3.95 -39.74 8.94
N GLY A 144 3.53 -38.87 9.86
CA GLY A 144 2.50 -39.18 10.86
C GLY A 144 1.12 -39.39 10.22
N ARG A 145 0.92 -40.58 9.64
CA ARG A 145 -0.33 -41.10 9.10
C ARG A 145 -1.29 -41.39 10.28
N ARG A 146 -2.48 -40.80 10.27
CA ARG A 146 -3.70 -41.38 10.84
C ARG A 146 -4.78 -41.29 9.78
#